data_AF-M7TMG8-F1
#
_entry.id   AF-M7TMG8-F1
#
_cell.length_a   1.000
_cell.length_b   1.000
_cell.length_c   1.000
_cell.angle_alpha   90.00
_cell.angle_beta   90.00
_cell.angle_gamma   90.00
#
_symmetry.space_group_name_H-M   'P 1'
#
loop_
_entity.id
_entity.type
_entity.pdbx_description
1 polymer ?
#
loop_
_entity_poly.entity_id
_entity_poly.type
_entity_poly.pdbx_seq_one_letter_code
_entity_poly.pdbx_strand_id
1 'polypeptide(L)'
;MSALRTNTAVRATTRAIQQQKSSSQTTIRSFSATPRPAASHGPQYDPPTGWLFGLKPGEKYQKEGWENPFFYGFCGSLVIAGVAYGFKPDTSIQTWALEEARRRLEAEGILEDPTKKP
;
A
#
# COMPACT_ATOMS: atom_id res chain seq x y z
N MET A 1 7.66 92.24 15.07
CA MET A 1 6.84 91.08 15.50
C MET A 1 7.69 89.84 15.27
N SER A 2 7.95 89.12 16.36
CA SER A 2 9.12 88.28 16.64
C SER A 2 8.97 86.87 16.06
N ALA A 3 9.90 86.39 15.24
CA ALA A 3 11.12 85.63 15.56
C ALA A 3 10.94 84.11 15.39
N LEU A 4 11.79 83.56 14.53
CA LEU A 4 11.95 82.15 14.18
C LEU A 4 12.28 81.30 15.42
N ARG A 5 11.66 80.13 15.55
CA ARG A 5 12.15 79.02 16.39
C ARG A 5 12.19 77.73 15.58
N THR A 6 13.36 77.45 15.03
CA THR A 6 13.79 76.11 14.61
C THR A 6 14.09 75.28 15.86
N ASN A 7 13.29 74.24 16.10
CA ASN A 7 13.65 73.17 17.02
C ASN A 7 13.81 71.88 16.22
N THR A 8 15.06 71.45 16.07
CA THR A 8 15.48 70.15 15.60
C THR A 8 15.17 69.10 16.67
N ALA A 9 14.35 68.10 16.34
CA ALA A 9 14.16 66.91 17.16
C ALA A 9 14.72 65.70 16.41
N VAL A 10 15.91 65.27 16.80
CA VAL A 10 16.53 64.02 16.36
C VAL A 10 15.83 62.88 17.08
N ARG A 11 14.96 62.14 16.39
CA ARG A 11 14.36 60.91 16.92
C ARG A 11 15.27 59.74 16.56
N ALA A 12 16.11 59.34 17.51
CA ALA A 12 16.86 58.09 17.44
C ALA A 12 15.89 56.92 17.28
N THR A 13 15.99 56.19 16.17
CA THR A 13 15.28 54.93 15.95
C THR A 13 16.23 53.79 16.29
N THR A 14 16.16 53.29 17.52
CA THR A 14 16.81 52.03 17.89
C THR A 14 16.03 50.89 17.23
N ARG A 15 16.60 50.33 16.17
CA ARG A 15 16.03 49.17 15.46
C ARG A 15 16.32 47.92 16.29
N ALA A 16 15.40 47.53 17.17
CA ALA A 16 15.49 46.27 17.89
C ALA A 16 15.31 45.10 16.89
N ILE A 17 16.35 44.30 16.71
CA ILE A 17 16.30 43.05 15.95
C ILE A 17 15.61 42.02 16.84
N GLN A 18 14.33 41.80 16.61
CA GLN A 18 13.56 40.77 17.32
C GLN A 18 13.88 39.41 16.69
N GLN A 19 14.76 38.67 17.33
CA GLN A 19 15.08 37.27 17.01
C GLN A 19 13.82 36.40 17.20
N GLN A 20 13.15 36.03 16.11
CA GLN A 20 12.10 35.03 16.15
C GLN A 20 12.74 33.65 16.28
N LYS A 21 12.80 33.11 17.50
CA LYS A 21 13.00 31.67 17.72
C LYS A 21 11.75 30.95 17.20
N SER A 22 11.82 30.44 15.98
CA SER A 22 10.87 29.45 15.47
C SER A 22 11.06 28.16 16.27
N SER A 23 10.26 28.01 17.33
CA SER A 23 10.06 26.72 17.96
C SER A 23 9.31 25.83 16.96
N SER A 24 10.03 24.89 16.37
CA SER A 24 9.46 23.80 15.59
C SER A 24 8.58 22.97 16.53
N GLN A 25 7.31 23.36 16.69
CA GLN A 25 6.33 22.56 17.42
C GLN A 25 5.97 21.34 16.57
N THR A 26 6.64 20.22 16.85
CA THR A 26 6.25 18.91 16.35
C THR A 26 4.86 18.60 16.92
N THR A 27 3.82 18.82 16.11
CA THR A 27 2.45 18.42 16.46
C THR A 27 2.37 16.90 16.42
N ILE A 28 2.47 16.26 17.58
CA ILE A 28 2.10 14.85 17.73
C ILE A 28 0.58 14.79 17.62
N ARG A 29 0.07 14.36 16.46
CA ARG A 29 -1.36 14.12 16.29
C ARG A 29 -1.76 13.00 17.25
N SER A 30 -2.57 13.35 18.26
CA SER A 30 -3.17 12.36 19.15
C SER A 30 -4.07 11.42 18.35
N PHE A 31 -4.04 10.13 18.67
CA PHE A 31 -4.90 9.12 18.06
C PHE A 31 -6.36 9.55 18.26
N SER A 32 -7.04 9.95 17.19
CA SER A 32 -8.43 10.36 17.26
C SER A 32 -9.29 9.12 17.44
N ALA A 33 -9.69 8.83 18.68
CA ALA A 33 -10.74 7.87 18.95
C ALA A 33 -12.03 8.45 18.38
N THR A 34 -12.39 8.05 17.16
CA THR A 34 -13.69 8.42 16.59
C THR A 34 -14.76 7.80 17.49
N PRO A 35 -15.68 8.59 18.07
CA PRO A 35 -16.77 8.01 18.85
C PRO A 35 -17.55 7.07 17.93
N ARG A 36 -17.64 5.79 18.33
CA ARG A 36 -18.44 4.81 17.59
C ARG A 36 -19.86 5.35 17.50
N PRO A 37 -20.49 5.33 16.31
CA PRO A 37 -21.89 5.72 16.20
C PRO A 37 -22.69 4.89 17.21
N ALA A 38 -23.58 5.54 17.96
CA ALA A 38 -24.51 4.83 18.82
C ALA A 38 -25.34 3.91 17.92
N ALA A 39 -24.96 2.63 17.87
CA ALA A 39 -25.79 1.62 17.25
C ALA A 39 -27.14 1.70 17.96
N SER A 40 -28.20 1.95 17.20
CA SER A 40 -29.58 2.00 17.71
C SER A 40 -30.00 0.69 18.42
N HIS A 41 -29.16 -0.34 18.36
CA HIS A 41 -29.16 -1.52 19.19
C HIS A 41 -27.83 -1.52 19.96
N GLY A 42 -27.88 -1.37 21.28
CA GLY A 42 -26.67 -1.44 22.12
C GLY A 42 -25.91 -2.75 21.89
N PRO A 43 -24.64 -2.85 22.32
CA PRO A 43 -23.89 -4.10 22.27
C PRO A 43 -24.67 -5.15 23.08
N GLN A 44 -25.42 -6.00 22.38
CA GLN A 44 -26.12 -7.11 22.99
C GLN A 44 -25.04 -8.05 23.51
N TYR A 45 -24.92 -8.10 24.84
CA TYR A 45 -23.97 -9.00 25.47
C TYR A 45 -24.36 -10.43 25.12
N ASP A 46 -23.53 -11.08 24.30
CA ASP A 46 -23.67 -12.49 23.98
C ASP A 46 -22.90 -13.29 25.04
N PRO A 47 -23.60 -14.01 25.94
CA PRO A 47 -22.93 -14.80 26.96
C PRO A 47 -22.07 -15.92 26.31
N PRO A 48 -21.01 -16.40 26.98
CA PRO A 48 -20.18 -17.48 26.44
C PRO A 48 -21.00 -18.78 26.34
N THR A 49 -21.51 -19.09 25.16
CA THR A 49 -22.40 -20.24 24.87
C THR A 49 -21.66 -21.57 24.64
N GLY A 50 -20.33 -21.54 24.53
CA GLY A 50 -19.51 -22.73 24.29
C GLY A 50 -19.65 -23.31 22.88
N TRP A 51 -20.25 -22.56 21.95
CA TRP A 51 -20.45 -22.98 20.57
C TRP A 51 -19.28 -22.57 19.68
N LEU A 52 -18.91 -23.45 18.75
CA LEU A 52 -17.83 -23.19 17.80
C LEU A 52 -18.25 -22.04 16.88
N PHE A 53 -17.63 -20.86 17.06
CA PHE A 53 -17.92 -19.59 16.37
C PHE A 53 -19.21 -18.86 16.80
N GLY A 54 -19.81 -19.21 17.94
CA GLY A 54 -21.04 -18.57 18.43
C GLY A 54 -22.30 -18.98 17.65
N LEU A 55 -22.18 -19.94 16.72
CA LEU A 55 -23.33 -20.47 16.00
C LEU A 55 -24.00 -21.60 16.77
N LYS A 56 -25.32 -21.48 16.95
CA LYS A 56 -26.13 -22.57 17.50
C LYS A 56 -26.04 -23.79 16.58
N PRO A 57 -25.69 -24.98 17.10
CA PRO A 57 -25.75 -26.21 16.32
C PRO A 57 -27.15 -26.39 15.71
N GLY A 58 -27.25 -26.39 14.39
CA GLY A 58 -28.52 -26.53 13.65
C GLY A 58 -29.04 -25.24 13.00
N GLU A 59 -28.43 -24.08 13.28
CA GLU A 59 -28.75 -22.83 12.59
C GLU A 59 -27.89 -22.69 11.33
N LYS A 60 -28.52 -22.36 10.20
CA LYS A 60 -27.80 -22.19 8.93
C LYS A 60 -27.03 -20.87 8.97
N TYR A 61 -25.74 -20.94 8.66
CA TYR A 61 -24.89 -19.77 8.54
C TYR A 61 -25.50 -18.74 7.57
N GLN A 62 -25.68 -17.51 8.03
CA GLN A 62 -26.07 -16.39 7.19
C GLN A 62 -24.80 -15.75 6.63
N LYS A 63 -24.62 -15.84 5.31
CA LYS A 63 -23.48 -15.19 4.66
C LYS A 63 -23.50 -13.69 4.92
N GLU A 64 -22.38 -13.16 5.39
CA GLU A 64 -22.26 -11.73 5.59
C GLU A 64 -22.03 -11.02 4.24
N GLY A 65 -22.53 -9.78 4.12
CA GLY A 65 -22.49 -9.04 2.85
C GLY A 65 -21.07 -8.77 2.32
N TRP A 66 -20.04 -8.85 3.18
CA TRP A 66 -18.64 -8.66 2.80
C TRP A 66 -17.98 -9.95 2.27
N GLU A 67 -18.50 -11.13 2.61
CA GLU A 67 -17.84 -12.39 2.27
C GLU A 67 -17.85 -12.65 0.77
N ASN A 68 -18.97 -12.34 0.10
CA ASN A 68 -19.08 -12.52 -1.34
C ASN A 68 -18.06 -11.66 -2.11
N PRO A 69 -17.98 -10.32 -1.93
CA PRO A 69 -16.98 -9.53 -2.64
C PRO A 69 -15.54 -9.90 -2.27
N PHE A 70 -15.27 -10.29 -1.01
CA PHE A 70 -13.96 -10.81 -0.65
C PHE A 70 -13.64 -12.11 -1.38
N PHE A 71 -14.54 -13.09 -1.37
CA PHE A 71 -14.29 -14.39 -1.98
C PHE A 71 -14.13 -14.26 -3.50
N TYR A 72 -15.00 -13.51 -4.17
CA TYR A 72 -14.88 -13.28 -5.61
C TYR A 72 -13.69 -12.41 -5.98
N GLY A 73 -13.41 -11.36 -5.21
CA GLY A 73 -12.26 -10.49 -5.46
C GLY A 73 -10.93 -11.20 -5.19
N PHE A 74 -10.76 -11.73 -3.98
CA PHE A 74 -9.53 -12.38 -3.54
C PHE A 74 -9.30 -13.71 -4.27
N CYS A 75 -10.23 -14.67 -4.17
CA CYS A 75 -10.04 -15.97 -4.83
C CYS A 75 -10.05 -15.82 -6.35
N GLY A 76 -10.86 -14.93 -6.91
CA GLY A 76 -10.82 -14.60 -8.34
C GLY A 76 -9.46 -14.03 -8.77
N SER A 77 -8.87 -13.14 -7.98
CA SER A 77 -7.54 -12.59 -8.26
C SER A 77 -6.44 -13.64 -8.23
N LEU A 78 -6.52 -14.63 -7.32
CA LEU A 78 -5.57 -15.73 -7.26
C LEU A 78 -5.66 -16.63 -8.50
N VAL A 79 -6.88 -16.90 -8.98
CA VAL A 79 -7.07 -17.67 -10.23
C VAL A 79 -6.49 -16.91 -11.41
N ILE A 80 -6.79 -15.61 -11.54
CA ILE A 80 -6.23 -14.77 -12.60
C ILE A 80 -4.70 -14.72 -12.53
N ALA A 81 -4.13 -14.58 -11.32
CA ALA A 81 -2.69 -14.58 -11.12
C ALA A 81 -2.05 -15.93 -11.49
N GLY A 82 -2.70 -17.05 -11.16
CA GLY A 82 -2.24 -18.39 -11.54
C GLY A 82 -2.22 -18.59 -13.06
N VAL A 83 -3.28 -18.15 -13.75
CA VAL A 83 -3.34 -18.18 -15.22
C VAL A 83 -2.25 -17.29 -15.82
N ALA A 84 -2.14 -16.04 -15.37
CA ALA A 84 -1.13 -15.11 -15.87
C ALA A 84 0.31 -15.63 -15.65
N TYR A 85 0.56 -16.30 -14.53
CA TYR A 85 1.85 -16.92 -14.24
C TYR A 85 2.13 -18.12 -15.15
N GLY A 86 1.14 -19.00 -15.36
CA GLY A 86 1.30 -20.18 -16.22
C GLY A 86 1.49 -19.86 -17.70
N PHE A 87 0.87 -18.78 -18.21
CA PHE A 87 1.00 -18.34 -19.60
C PHE A 87 2.05 -17.24 -19.80
N LYS A 88 2.89 -16.96 -18.80
CA LYS A 88 3.97 -15.99 -18.96
C LYS A 88 4.90 -16.48 -20.08
N PRO A 89 5.19 -15.66 -21.11
CA PRO A 89 6.07 -16.07 -22.20
C PRO A 89 7.47 -16.37 -21.67
N ASP A 90 8.08 -17.45 -22.15
CA ASP A 90 9.45 -17.84 -21.81
C ASP A 90 10.45 -16.81 -22.37
N THR A 91 10.67 -15.73 -21.62
CA THR A 91 11.68 -14.71 -21.91
C THR A 91 13.01 -15.03 -21.21
N SER A 92 13.28 -16.31 -20.95
CA SER A 92 14.50 -16.75 -20.27
C SER A 92 15.69 -16.64 -21.20
N ILE A 93 16.81 -16.08 -20.73
CA ILE A 93 18.05 -16.00 -21.52
C ILE A 93 18.62 -17.39 -21.84
N GLN A 94 18.21 -18.41 -21.09
CA GLN A 94 18.68 -19.78 -21.26
C GLN A 94 18.14 -20.43 -22.53
N THR A 95 16.90 -20.11 -22.94
CA THR A 95 16.32 -20.64 -24.18
C THR A 95 17.09 -20.09 -25.39
N TRP A 96 17.33 -18.77 -25.41
CA TRP A 96 18.19 -18.15 -26.42
C TRP A 96 19.62 -18.69 -26.38
N ALA A 97 20.21 -18.83 -25.18
CA ALA A 97 21.58 -19.32 -25.05
C ALA A 97 21.74 -20.77 -25.52
N LEU A 98 20.75 -21.64 -25.31
CA LEU A 98 20.74 -23.02 -25.81
C LEU A 98 20.62 -23.06 -27.34
N GLU A 99 19.78 -22.22 -27.92
CA GLU A 99 19.59 -22.13 -29.37
C GLU A 99 20.82 -21.55 -30.07
N GLU A 100 21.45 -20.54 -29.46
CA GLU A 100 22.70 -19.96 -29.95
C GLU A 100 23.89 -20.92 -29.76
N ALA A 101 23.96 -21.65 -28.64
CA ALA A 101 24.96 -22.70 -28.44
C ALA A 101 24.81 -23.82 -29.46
N ARG A 102 23.57 -24.24 -29.76
CA ARG A 102 23.25 -25.20 -30.82
C ARG A 102 23.73 -24.70 -32.18
N ARG A 103 23.47 -23.45 -32.53
CA ARG A 103 23.91 -22.85 -33.81
C ARG A 103 25.43 -22.85 -33.97
N ARG A 104 26.19 -22.66 -32.87
CA ARG A 104 27.67 -22.76 -32.89
C ARG A 104 28.14 -24.22 -33.03
N LEU A 105 27.49 -25.15 -32.34
CA LEU A 105 27.77 -26.59 -32.45
C LEU A 105 27.40 -27.19 -33.81
N GLU A 106 26.34 -26.69 -34.47
CA GLU A 106 25.96 -27.04 -35.84
C GLU A 106 26.96 -26.46 -36.87
N ALA A 107 27.44 -25.23 -36.65
CA ALA A 107 28.50 -24.63 -37.46
C ALA A 107 29.86 -25.36 -37.31
N GLU A 108 30.09 -26.04 -36.19
CA GLU A 108 31.27 -26.87 -35.92
C GLU A 108 31.09 -28.34 -36.34
N GLY A 109 29.93 -28.72 -36.91
CA GLY A 109 29.72 -30.01 -37.58
C GLY A 109 29.76 -31.26 -36.68
N ILE A 110 29.61 -31.10 -35.36
CA ILE A 110 29.82 -32.17 -34.36
C ILE A 110 28.53 -32.84 -33.85
N LEU A 111 27.34 -32.35 -34.22
CA LEU A 111 26.07 -32.91 -33.73
C LEU A 111 25.21 -33.47 -34.88
N GLU A 112 25.01 -34.79 -34.89
CA GLU A 112 24.01 -35.48 -35.71
C GLU A 112 22.60 -35.20 -35.15
N ASP A 113 21.63 -34.91 -36.03
CA ASP A 113 20.25 -34.58 -35.67
C ASP A 113 19.62 -35.65 -34.75
N PRO A 114 19.17 -35.30 -33.53
CA PRO A 114 18.55 -36.27 -32.62
C PRO A 114 17.18 -36.76 -33.10
N THR A 115 16.61 -36.16 -34.15
CA THR A 115 15.40 -36.62 -34.86
C THR A 115 15.66 -37.81 -35.80
N LYS A 116 16.92 -38.20 -35.99
CA LYS A 116 17.31 -39.38 -36.78
C LYS A 116 17.64 -40.56 -35.86
N LYS A 117 16.64 -41.08 -35.17
CA LYS A 117 16.66 -42.41 -34.54
C LYS A 117 15.52 -43.21 -35.16
N PRO A 118 15.73 -44.46 -35.61
CA PRO A 118 14.68 -45.25 -36.28
C PRO A 118 13.46 -45.50 -35.40
#